data_AF-A0AA42T1D7-F1
#
_entry.id   AF-A0AA42T1D7-F1
#
_cell.length_a   1.000
_cell.length_b   1.000
_cell.length_c   1.000
_cell.angle_alpha   90.00
_cell.angle_beta   90.00
_cell.angle_gamma   90.00
#
_symmetry.space_group_name_H-M   'P 1'
#
loop_
_entity.id
_entity.type
_entity.pdbx_description
1 polymer ?
#
loop_
_entity_poly.entity_id
_entity_poly.type
_entity_poly.pdbx_seq_one_letter_code
_entity_poly.pdbx_strand_id
1 'polypeptide(L)'
;MSERLPSQQDWTVIVGSGIAGLMAALTLAPQPVLLVTRGVLGGETSSAWAQGGIAASLGPDDSAALHLADTLAAGDGLCDKDMAAEIVSAAPAVIEALERAGVRFDRDMPRAGSSSGWRLPMAEGASCMPKGTGRARPSSGLSPPPFFARPP
;
A
#
# COMPACT_ATOMS: atom_id res chain seq x y z
N MET A 1 30.32 -0.42 20.54
CA MET A 1 29.35 -0.41 21.66
C MET A 1 28.45 -1.62 21.45
N SER A 2 28.51 -2.64 22.31
CA SER A 2 27.61 -3.81 22.21
C SER A 2 26.76 -3.82 23.47
N GLU A 3 25.55 -3.30 23.39
CA GLU A 3 24.55 -3.45 24.45
C GLU A 3 23.94 -4.84 24.34
N ARG A 4 23.81 -5.55 25.47
CA ARG A 4 23.11 -6.84 25.49
C ARG A 4 21.61 -6.57 25.55
N LEU A 5 20.86 -7.25 24.69
CA LEU A 5 19.42 -7.28 24.79
C LEU A 5 19.00 -7.97 26.11
N PRO A 6 17.92 -7.52 26.75
CA PRO A 6 17.41 -8.14 27.96
C PRO A 6 17.01 -9.60 27.70
N SER A 7 17.51 -10.52 28.53
CA SER A 7 17.43 -11.97 28.33
C SER A 7 16.09 -12.62 28.71
N GLN A 8 15.05 -11.83 28.98
CA GLN A 8 13.74 -12.28 29.51
C GLN A 8 12.56 -11.67 28.72
N GLN A 9 12.76 -11.33 27.45
CA GLN A 9 11.71 -10.79 26.58
C GLN A 9 11.57 -11.64 25.32
N ASP A 10 10.33 -11.96 24.95
CA ASP A 10 10.01 -12.57 23.67
C ASP A 10 9.97 -11.47 22.60
N TRP A 11 11.03 -11.38 21.81
CA TRP A 11 11.13 -10.39 20.73
C TRP A 11 10.62 -10.98 19.42
N THR A 12 9.74 -10.26 18.73
CA THR A 12 9.57 -10.49 17.29
C THR A 12 10.72 -9.84 16.55
N VAL A 13 11.49 -10.63 15.79
CA VAL A 13 12.62 -10.13 15.02
C VAL A 13 12.18 -9.84 13.58
N ILE A 14 12.37 -8.60 13.13
CA ILE A 14 12.12 -8.17 11.76
C ILE A 14 13.46 -7.83 11.11
N VAL A 15 13.76 -8.48 9.98
CA VAL A 15 15.01 -8.22 9.23
C VAL A 15 14.68 -7.36 8.01
N GLY A 16 15.13 -6.11 8.06
CA GLY A 16 14.96 -5.10 7.01
C GLY A 16 14.12 -3.92 7.50
N SER A 17 14.66 -2.71 7.38
CA SER A 17 13.98 -1.45 7.75
C SER A 17 13.37 -0.71 6.56
N GLY A 18 12.98 -1.43 5.51
CA GLY A 18 12.16 -0.86 4.43
C GLY A 18 10.72 -0.62 4.90
N ILE A 19 9.86 -0.10 4.02
CA ILE A 19 8.47 0.23 4.37
C ILE A 19 7.72 -0.99 4.94
N ALA A 20 7.91 -2.19 4.37
CA ALA A 20 7.26 -3.40 4.85
C ALA A 20 7.66 -3.76 6.29
N GLY A 21 8.95 -3.70 6.61
CA GLY A 21 9.45 -4.03 7.96
C GLY A 21 9.05 -3.00 9.00
N LEU A 22 9.08 -1.71 8.65
CA LEU A 22 8.62 -0.64 9.52
C LEU A 22 7.10 -0.71 9.76
N MET A 23 6.31 -0.96 8.72
CA MET A 23 4.86 -1.13 8.86
C MET A 23 4.53 -2.35 9.72
N ALA A 24 5.22 -3.49 9.50
CA ALA A 24 5.04 -4.66 10.35
C ALA A 24 5.39 -4.38 11.83
N ALA A 25 6.49 -3.66 12.09
CA ALA A 25 6.87 -3.27 13.45
C ALA A 25 5.80 -2.37 14.12
N LEU A 26 5.25 -1.41 13.38
CA LEU A 26 4.19 -0.53 13.85
C LEU A 26 2.87 -1.27 14.10
N THR A 27 2.51 -2.22 13.24
CA THR A 27 1.30 -3.05 13.39
C THR A 27 1.39 -3.97 14.61
N LEU A 28 2.59 -4.41 14.99
CA LEU A 28 2.80 -5.26 16.16
C LEU A 28 2.76 -4.50 17.50
N ALA A 29 2.77 -3.16 17.49
CA ALA A 29 2.71 -2.38 18.72
C ALA A 29 1.49 -2.75 19.58
N PRO A 30 1.63 -2.89 20.91
CA PRO A 30 2.80 -2.51 21.73
C PRO A 30 3.82 -3.63 21.96
N GLN A 31 3.78 -4.73 21.18
CA GLN A 31 4.68 -5.86 21.40
C GLN A 31 6.15 -5.48 21.16
N PRO A 32 7.12 -6.04 21.92
CA PRO A 32 8.53 -5.82 21.68
C PRO A 32 8.97 -6.34 20.30
N VAL A 33 9.53 -5.44 19.48
CA VAL A 33 10.05 -5.75 18.15
C VAL A 33 11.53 -5.37 18.06
N LEU A 34 12.36 -6.32 17.60
CA LEU A 34 13.75 -6.08 17.26
C LEU A 34 13.86 -5.90 15.74
N LEU A 35 14.06 -4.66 15.30
CA LEU A 35 14.26 -4.34 13.90
C LEU A 35 15.75 -4.36 13.55
N VAL A 36 16.15 -5.27 12.68
CA VAL A 36 17.53 -5.41 12.20
C VAL A 36 17.63 -4.76 10.84
N THR A 37 18.61 -3.87 10.65
CA THR A 37 18.89 -3.25 9.35
C THR A 37 20.38 -3.23 9.06
N ARG A 38 20.74 -3.26 7.78
CA ARG A 38 22.13 -3.21 7.33
C ARG A 38 22.74 -1.83 7.50
N GLY A 39 21.93 -0.78 7.36
CA GLY A 39 22.36 0.62 7.32
C GLY A 39 21.73 1.46 8.43
N VAL A 40 21.79 2.77 8.26
CA VAL A 40 21.08 3.70 9.17
C VAL A 40 19.57 3.61 8.92
N LEU A 41 18.76 3.63 9.99
CA LEU A 41 17.30 3.69 9.85
C LEU A 41 16.87 4.90 9.00
N GLY A 42 15.97 4.66 8.05
CA GLY A 42 15.51 5.68 7.10
C GLY A 42 16.49 5.96 5.94
N GLY A 43 17.71 5.45 6.00
CA GLY A 43 18.68 5.49 4.90
C GLY A 43 18.81 4.15 4.20
N GLU A 44 19.39 4.17 2.99
CA GLU A 44 19.94 2.96 2.33
C GLU A 44 18.91 1.82 2.11
N THR A 45 17.63 2.14 1.92
CA THR A 45 16.57 1.19 1.54
C THR A 45 15.97 1.54 0.17
N SER A 46 15.55 0.54 -0.60
CA SER A 46 14.85 0.76 -1.87
C SER A 46 13.55 1.56 -1.68
N SER A 47 12.88 1.38 -0.53
CA SER A 47 11.66 2.13 -0.19
C SER A 47 11.89 3.63 -0.12
N ALA A 48 13.04 4.08 0.37
CA ALA A 48 13.37 5.51 0.46
C ALA A 48 13.62 6.15 -0.91
N TRP A 49 13.88 5.35 -1.95
CA TRP A 49 14.22 5.83 -3.30
C TRP A 49 13.05 5.67 -4.29
N ALA A 50 11.89 5.20 -3.83
CA ALA A 50 10.72 5.02 -4.68
C ALA A 50 10.16 6.37 -5.15
N GLN A 51 9.78 6.46 -6.43
CA GLN A 51 9.32 7.71 -7.06
C GLN A 51 7.91 7.62 -7.68
N GLY A 52 7.48 6.42 -8.12
CA GLY A 52 6.25 6.24 -8.90
C GLY A 52 4.93 6.24 -8.11
N GLY A 53 4.99 6.34 -6.78
CA GLY A 53 3.81 6.29 -5.91
C GLY A 53 3.34 4.87 -5.57
N ILE A 54 2.15 4.78 -4.96
CA ILE A 54 1.51 3.51 -4.56
C ILE A 54 0.23 3.36 -5.38
N ALA A 55 0.10 2.25 -6.12
CA ALA A 55 -1.11 1.95 -6.87
C ALA A 55 -2.25 1.52 -5.93
N ALA A 56 -3.39 2.20 -5.99
CA ALA A 56 -4.59 1.87 -5.24
C ALA A 56 -5.84 2.36 -5.99
N SER A 57 -6.89 1.55 -5.99
CA SER A 57 -8.16 1.90 -6.65
C SER A 57 -9.00 2.82 -5.76
N LEU A 58 -8.78 4.14 -5.88
CA LEU A 58 -9.41 5.18 -5.06
C LEU A 58 -10.43 6.05 -5.83
N GLY A 59 -10.33 6.06 -7.16
CA GLY A 59 -11.15 6.92 -8.02
C GLY A 59 -12.59 6.42 -8.21
N PRO A 60 -13.54 7.30 -8.55
CA PRO A 60 -14.94 6.92 -8.77
C PRO A 60 -15.13 5.99 -9.98
N ASP A 61 -14.20 6.03 -10.93
CA ASP A 61 -14.19 5.18 -12.13
C ASP A 61 -13.21 4.00 -12.01
N ASP A 62 -12.64 3.77 -10.83
CA ASP A 62 -11.69 2.70 -10.55
C ASP A 62 -12.34 1.60 -9.67
N SER A 63 -11.81 0.38 -9.72
CA SER A 63 -12.22 -0.72 -8.86
C SER A 63 -11.12 -1.74 -8.66
N ALA A 64 -11.16 -2.44 -7.53
CA ALA A 64 -10.23 -3.55 -7.25
C ALA A 64 -10.27 -4.63 -8.34
N ALA A 65 -11.41 -4.85 -9.00
CA ALA A 65 -11.54 -5.81 -10.09
C ALA A 65 -10.77 -5.38 -11.35
N LEU A 66 -10.82 -4.09 -11.71
CA LEU A 66 -10.06 -3.55 -12.84
C LEU A 66 -8.56 -3.62 -12.56
N HIS A 67 -8.13 -3.18 -11.38
CA HIS A 67 -6.74 -3.23 -10.96
C HIS A 67 -6.21 -4.67 -10.89
N LEU A 68 -6.98 -5.63 -10.37
CA LEU A 68 -6.60 -7.04 -10.38
C LEU A 68 -6.39 -7.57 -11.81
N ALA A 69 -7.26 -7.22 -12.75
CA ALA A 69 -7.10 -7.64 -14.14
C ALA A 69 -5.78 -7.12 -14.73
N ASP A 70 -5.42 -5.87 -14.46
CA ASP A 70 -4.15 -5.28 -14.90
C ASP A 70 -2.95 -5.96 -14.22
N THR A 71 -3.02 -6.23 -12.90
CA THR A 71 -1.97 -6.95 -12.17
C THR A 71 -1.72 -8.34 -12.76
N LEU A 72 -2.79 -9.11 -13.03
CA LEU A 72 -2.68 -10.45 -13.60
C LEU A 72 -2.17 -10.45 -15.04
N ALA A 73 -2.57 -9.45 -15.84
CA ALA A 73 -2.08 -9.28 -17.20
C ALA A 73 -0.58 -8.93 -17.22
N ALA A 74 -0.13 -8.04 -16.33
CA ALA A 74 1.28 -7.68 -16.20
C ALA A 74 2.14 -8.83 -15.66
N GLY A 75 1.57 -9.71 -14.84
CA GLY A 75 2.26 -10.85 -14.24
C GLY A 75 2.49 -12.06 -15.16
N ASP A 76 2.01 -12.02 -16.40
CA ASP A 76 2.24 -13.06 -17.43
C ASP A 76 1.98 -14.50 -16.95
N GLY A 77 0.92 -14.69 -16.17
CA GLY A 77 0.52 -16.00 -15.62
C GLY A 77 1.32 -16.48 -14.42
N LEU A 78 2.28 -15.69 -13.90
CA LEU A 78 3.09 -16.02 -12.73
C LEU A 78 2.51 -15.54 -11.40
N CYS A 79 1.45 -14.71 -11.45
CA CYS A 79 0.76 -14.26 -10.25
C CYS A 79 -0.07 -15.37 -9.61
N ASP A 80 0.05 -15.51 -8.30
CA ASP A 80 -1.00 -16.12 -7.49
C ASP A 80 -2.23 -15.20 -7.50
N LYS A 81 -3.33 -15.72 -8.04
CA LYS A 81 -4.55 -14.94 -8.26
C LYS A 81 -5.25 -14.57 -6.97
N ASP A 82 -5.26 -15.46 -5.99
CA ASP A 82 -5.96 -15.24 -4.74
C ASP A 82 -5.21 -14.22 -3.89
N MET A 83 -3.88 -14.32 -3.85
CA MET A 83 -3.03 -13.32 -3.19
C MET A 83 -3.10 -11.95 -3.88
N ALA A 84 -3.10 -11.91 -5.22
CA ALA A 84 -3.23 -10.65 -5.94
C ALA A 84 -4.58 -9.98 -5.66
N ALA A 85 -5.67 -10.76 -5.61
CA ALA A 85 -7.00 -10.26 -5.28
C ALA A 85 -7.05 -9.67 -3.86
N GLU A 86 -6.46 -10.37 -2.88
CA GLU A 86 -6.39 -9.88 -1.50
C GLU A 86 -5.61 -8.56 -1.42
N ILE A 87 -4.41 -8.50 -2.00
CA ILE A 87 -3.55 -7.31 -1.98
C ILE A 87 -4.23 -6.11 -2.62
N VAL A 88 -4.79 -6.28 -3.82
CA VAL A 88 -5.44 -5.19 -4.55
C VAL A 88 -6.69 -4.69 -3.82
N SER A 89 -7.48 -5.59 -3.24
CA SER A 89 -8.67 -5.22 -2.47
C SER A 89 -8.36 -4.48 -1.17
N ALA A 90 -7.21 -4.76 -0.53
CA ALA A 90 -6.77 -4.13 0.70
C ALA A 90 -6.16 -2.73 0.48
N ALA A 91 -5.70 -2.42 -0.73
CA ALA A 91 -4.93 -1.21 -1.02
C ALA A 91 -5.61 0.10 -0.55
N PRO A 92 -6.92 0.34 -0.75
CA PRO A 92 -7.57 1.56 -0.25
C PRO A 92 -7.46 1.74 1.26
N ALA A 93 -7.72 0.68 2.04
CA ALA A 93 -7.60 0.73 3.49
C ALA A 93 -6.16 0.96 3.97
N VAL A 94 -5.18 0.44 3.23
CA VAL A 94 -3.76 0.68 3.49
C VAL A 94 -3.39 2.14 3.25
N ILE A 95 -3.89 2.78 2.18
CA ILE A 95 -3.66 4.21 1.92
C ILE A 95 -4.19 5.05 3.09
N GLU A 96 -5.40 4.79 3.56
CA GLU A 96 -5.94 5.49 4.73
C GLU A 96 -5.10 5.27 6.00
N ALA A 97 -4.57 4.06 6.20
CA ALA A 97 -3.71 3.76 7.34
C ALA A 97 -2.39 4.53 7.27
N LEU A 98 -1.79 4.65 6.08
CA LEU A 98 -0.59 5.44 5.85
C LEU A 98 -0.85 6.93 6.11
N GLU A 99 -1.99 7.47 5.67
CA GLU A 99 -2.40 8.85 6.00
C GLU A 99 -2.51 9.06 7.51
N ARG A 100 -3.15 8.13 8.23
CA ARG A 100 -3.26 8.17 9.70
C ARG A 100 -1.90 8.08 10.39
N ALA A 101 -0.95 7.33 9.81
CA ALA A 101 0.43 7.25 10.28
C ALA A 101 1.25 8.52 9.96
N GLY A 102 0.68 9.48 9.24
CA GLY A 102 1.29 10.78 8.97
C GLY A 102 1.88 10.92 7.57
N VAL A 103 1.74 9.92 6.68
CA VAL A 103 2.14 10.06 5.28
C VAL A 103 1.31 11.17 4.63
N ARG A 104 1.98 11.99 3.82
CA ARG A 104 1.36 13.08 3.07
C ARG A 104 1.30 12.66 1.61
N PHE A 105 0.11 12.25 1.17
CA PHE A 105 -0.15 12.06 -0.25
C PHE A 105 -0.55 13.40 -0.87
N ASP A 106 -0.07 13.64 -2.08
CA ASP A 106 -0.54 14.76 -2.88
C ASP A 106 -2.03 14.60 -3.16
N ARG A 107 -2.78 15.68 -2.99
CA ARG A 107 -4.20 15.75 -3.29
C ARG A 107 -4.40 16.74 -4.42
N ASP A 108 -5.04 16.31 -5.49
CA ASP A 108 -5.48 17.24 -6.53
C ASP A 108 -6.50 18.21 -5.93
N MET A 109 -6.25 19.51 -6.07
CA MET A 109 -7.22 20.54 -5.71
C MET A 109 -8.43 20.41 -6.65
N PRO A 110 -9.68 20.42 -6.18
CA PRO A 110 -10.82 20.49 -7.08
C PRO A 110 -10.75 21.84 -7.81
N ARG A 111 -10.47 21.84 -9.12
CA ARG A 111 -10.65 23.05 -9.93
C ARG A 111 -12.12 23.43 -9.87
N ALA A 112 -12.42 24.66 -9.46
CA ALA A 112 -13.74 25.25 -9.58
C ALA A 112 -14.22 25.13 -11.04
N GLY A 113 -15.25 24.29 -11.28
CA GLY A 113 -16.00 24.28 -12.54
C GLY A 113 -15.85 23.10 -13.49
N SER A 114 -15.21 21.98 -13.14
CA SER A 114 -15.17 20.79 -14.00
C SER A 114 -15.90 19.60 -13.36
N SER A 115 -17.07 19.24 -13.88
CA SER A 115 -17.68 17.94 -13.58
C SER A 115 -16.80 16.82 -14.14
N SER A 116 -16.31 15.96 -13.23
CA SER A 116 -15.81 14.60 -13.47
C SER A 116 -15.07 14.37 -14.79
N GLY A 117 -13.76 14.55 -14.77
CA GLY A 117 -12.91 14.18 -15.91
C GLY A 117 -11.43 14.36 -15.57
N TRP A 118 -10.81 13.29 -15.08
CA TRP A 118 -9.35 13.22 -14.90
C TRP A 118 -8.68 13.40 -16.27
N ARG A 119 -7.99 14.52 -16.47
CA ARG A 119 -7.19 14.79 -17.67
C ARG A 119 -5.75 15.07 -17.25
N LEU A 120 -4.84 14.27 -17.77
CA LEU A 120 -3.40 14.23 -17.44
C LEU A 120 -2.69 15.56 -17.76
N PRO A 121 -1.80 16.09 -16.89
CA PRO A 121 -0.66 16.85 -17.35
C PRO A 121 0.41 15.87 -17.87
N MET A 122 0.91 16.12 -19.08
CA MET A 122 2.04 15.38 -19.64
C MET A 122 3.28 15.59 -18.76
N ALA A 123 3.70 14.53 -18.07
CA ALA A 123 5.04 14.38 -17.53
C ALA A 123 5.48 12.93 -17.78
N GLU A 124 6.62 12.76 -18.43
CA GLU A 124 7.21 11.46 -18.75
C GLU A 124 7.45 10.66 -17.46
N GLY A 125 6.96 9.42 -17.41
CA GLY A 125 7.45 8.42 -16.47
C GLY A 125 6.56 8.03 -15.28
N ALA A 126 5.24 7.91 -15.47
CA ALA A 126 4.35 6.92 -14.83
C ALA A 126 2.90 7.34 -15.15
N SER A 127 2.26 6.67 -16.10
CA SER A 127 0.88 6.98 -16.50
C SER A 127 0.00 5.75 -16.40
N CYS A 128 -1.05 5.86 -15.59
CA CYS A 128 -2.23 5.01 -15.62
C CYS A 128 -2.95 5.22 -16.97
N MET A 129 -3.08 4.15 -17.74
CA MET A 129 -3.80 4.14 -19.02
C MET A 129 -5.30 3.93 -18.79
N PRO A 130 -6.20 4.76 -19.35
CA PRO A 130 -7.64 4.47 -19.29
C PRO A 130 -8.00 3.42 -20.34
N LYS A 131 -8.66 2.32 -19.94
CA LYS A 131 -9.24 1.36 -20.89
C LYS A 131 -10.74 1.16 -20.64
N GLY A 132 -11.51 1.54 -21.66
CA GLY A 132 -12.68 0.80 -22.18
C GLY A 132 -13.85 0.53 -21.24
N THR A 133 -14.96 1.21 -21.51
CA THR A 133 -16.27 1.00 -20.88
C THR A 133 -16.75 -0.46 -20.95
N GLY A 134 -16.57 -1.21 -19.87
CA GLY A 134 -17.13 -2.55 -19.67
C GLY A 134 -17.97 -2.57 -18.40
N ARG A 135 -19.30 -2.51 -18.55
CA ARG A 135 -20.27 -2.42 -17.47
C ARG A 135 -20.26 -3.70 -16.61
N ALA A 136 -19.77 -3.65 -15.36
CA ALA A 136 -19.90 -4.74 -14.39
C ALA A 136 -20.84 -4.36 -13.23
N ARG A 137 -21.71 -5.30 -12.83
CA ARG A 137 -22.76 -5.15 -11.82
C ARG A 137 -22.21 -5.08 -10.39
N PRO A 138 -22.93 -4.46 -9.43
CA PRO A 138 -22.52 -4.44 -8.04
C PRO A 138 -22.76 -5.81 -7.39
N SER A 139 -21.75 -6.35 -6.70
CA SER A 139 -21.95 -7.36 -5.67
C SER A 139 -21.57 -6.76 -4.32
N SER A 140 -22.53 -6.79 -3.41
CA SER A 140 -22.48 -6.25 -2.06
C SER A 140 -21.70 -7.15 -1.11
N GLY A 141 -20.86 -6.55 -0.27
CA GLY A 141 -20.45 -7.12 1.01
C GLY A 141 -19.07 -7.77 1.02
N LEU A 142 -18.03 -6.96 1.24
CA LEU A 142 -16.75 -7.42 1.75
C LEU A 142 -16.45 -6.66 3.04
N SER A 143 -16.40 -7.42 4.14
CA SER A 143 -15.89 -6.94 5.43
C SER A 143 -14.39 -6.64 5.29
N PRO A 144 -13.85 -5.59 5.95
CA PRO A 144 -12.42 -5.31 5.90
C PRO A 144 -11.59 -6.51 6.40
N PRO A 145 -10.39 -6.73 5.83
CA PRO A 145 -9.50 -7.81 6.26
C PRO A 145 -9.06 -7.61 7.72
N PRO A 146 -8.78 -8.70 8.45
CA PRO A 146 -8.54 -8.70 9.90
C PRO A 146 -7.33 -7.87 10.34
N PHE A 147 -6.46 -7.47 9.41
CA PHE A 147 -5.25 -6.68 9.68
C PHE A 147 -5.51 -5.26 10.22
N PHE A 148 -6.71 -4.69 10.02
CA PHE A 148 -7.03 -3.31 10.40
C PHE A 148 -8.02 -3.18 11.56
N ALA A 149 -8.43 -4.29 12.19
CA ALA A 149 -9.22 -4.24 13.41
C ALA A 149 -8.29 -3.92 14.60
N ARG A 150 -8.53 -2.80 15.30
CA ARG A 150 -7.89 -2.52 16.60
C ARG A 150 -8.20 -3.69 17.56
N PRO A 151 -7.21 -4.26 18.27
CA PRO A 151 -7.53 -5.02 19.47
C PRO A 151 -8.13 -4.07 20.54
N PRO A 152 -8.96 -4.59 21.46
CA PRO A 152 -9.60 -3.81 22.52
C PRO A 152 -8.61 -3.11 23.45
#